data_AF-A0A3A8K8J1-F1
#
_entry.id   AF-A0A3A8K8J1-F1
#
_cell.length_a   1.000
_cell.length_b   1.000
_cell.length_c   1.000
_cell.angle_alpha   90.00
_cell.angle_beta   90.00
_cell.angle_gamma   90.00
#
_symmetry.space_group_name_H-M   'P 1'
#
loop_
_entity.id
_entity.type
_entity.pdbx_description
1 polymer ?
#
loop_
_entity_poly.entity_id
_entity_poly.type
_entity_poly.pdbx_seq_one_letter_code
_entity_poly.pdbx_strand_id
1 'polypeptide(L)' 'ALTRFMETGGALDEHLAEQLLLPAALLASGRLGPVTPGTTRFTTAAVTGELTTQAEVLRRFLPVDIRVEPGGAVEIRPA' A
#
# COMPACT_ATOMS: atom_id res chain seq x y z
N ALA A 1 6.61 16.27 -14.87
CA ALA A 1 5.98 15.40 -13.86
C ALA A 1 5.93 13.97 -14.37
N LEU A 2 5.20 13.73 -15.47
CA LEU A 2 5.09 12.40 -16.09
C LEU A 2 6.45 11.77 -16.46
N THR A 3 7.37 12.47 -17.13
CA THR A 3 8.68 11.92 -17.49
C THR A 3 9.47 11.42 -16.27
N ARG A 4 9.50 12.19 -15.18
CA ARG A 4 10.16 11.80 -13.93
C ARG A 4 9.52 10.55 -13.31
N PHE A 5 8.19 10.43 -13.37
CA PHE A 5 7.48 9.22 -12.94
C PHE A 5 7.85 8.01 -13.81
N MET A 6 7.89 8.17 -15.13
CA MET A 6 8.25 7.11 -16.08
C MET A 6 9.70 6.61 -15.92
N GLU A 7 10.58 7.41 -15.30
CA GLU A 7 11.95 7.03 -14.96
C GLU A 7 12.06 6.26 -13.63
N THR A 8 10.97 6.15 -12.87
CA THR A 8 10.94 5.40 -11.60
C THR A 8 10.63 3.91 -11.82
N GLY A 9 10.89 3.09 -10.80
CA GLY A 9 10.44 1.68 -10.75
C GLY A 9 9.01 1.51 -10.21
N GLY A 10 8.29 2.61 -9.97
CA GLY A 10 6.96 2.60 -9.39
C GLY A 10 5.89 2.26 -10.42
N ALA A 11 5.04 1.28 -10.11
CA ALA A 11 3.81 1.04 -10.86
C ALA A 11 2.76 2.13 -10.59
N LEU A 12 2.81 2.75 -9.41
CA LEU A 12 1.90 3.81 -8.97
C LEU A 12 2.69 5.08 -8.62
N ASP A 13 2.14 6.25 -8.89
CA ASP A 13 2.65 7.50 -8.33
C ASP A 13 2.43 7.55 -6.82
N GLU A 14 3.07 8.53 -6.16
CA GLU A 14 3.00 8.70 -4.71
C GLU A 14 1.57 8.83 -4.18
N HIS A 15 0.69 9.57 -4.86
CA HIS A 15 -0.65 9.87 -4.39
C HIS A 15 -1.58 8.68 -4.58
N LEU A 16 -1.47 7.98 -5.72
CA LEU A 16 -2.25 6.77 -5.94
C LEU A 16 -1.83 5.64 -4.99
N ALA A 17 -0.53 5.53 -4.68
CA ALA A 17 -0.03 4.57 -3.69
C ALA A 17 -0.63 4.82 -2.30
N GLU A 18 -0.70 6.07 -1.86
CA GLU A 18 -1.35 6.47 -0.61
C GLU A 18 -2.85 6.12 -0.62
N GLN A 19 -3.56 6.51 -1.69
CA GLN A 19 -5.00 6.26 -1.81
C GLN A 19 -5.36 4.76 -1.86
N LEU A 20 -4.45 3.91 -2.35
CA LEU A 20 -4.67 2.47 -2.46
C LEU A 20 -4.51 1.73 -1.11
N LEU A 21 -3.82 2.31 -0.13
CA LEU A 21 -3.56 1.63 1.16
C LEU A 21 -4.85 1.24 1.89
N LEU A 22 -5.81 2.15 2.01
CA LEU A 22 -7.06 1.90 2.72
C LEU A 22 -7.89 0.77 2.08
N PRO A 23 -8.24 0.80 0.78
CA PRO A 23 -9.01 -0.29 0.18
C PRO A 23 -8.27 -1.63 0.22
N ALA A 24 -6.94 -1.65 0.05
CA ALA A 24 -6.14 -2.88 0.18
C ALA A 24 -6.16 -3.42 1.62
N ALA A 25 -6.08 -2.56 2.62
CA ALA A 25 -6.17 -2.96 4.03
C ALA A 25 -7.58 -3.44 4.40
N LEU A 26 -8.64 -2.84 3.85
CA LEU A 26 -10.02 -3.32 4.03
C LEU A 26 -10.22 -4.70 3.39
N LEU A 27 -9.60 -4.95 2.24
CA LEU A 27 -9.57 -6.27 1.60
C LEU A 27 -8.86 -7.29 2.49
N ALA A 28 -7.64 -6.99 2.90
CA ALA A 28 -6.80 -7.87 3.72
C ALA A 28 -7.39 -8.16 5.11
N SER A 29 -8.13 -7.21 5.68
CA SER A 29 -8.82 -7.39 6.97
C SER A 29 -10.17 -8.11 6.87
N GLY A 30 -10.60 -8.50 5.67
CA GLY A 30 -11.90 -9.15 5.43
C GLY A 30 -13.11 -8.22 5.58
N ARG A 31 -12.91 -6.89 5.61
CA ARG A 31 -13.98 -5.89 5.74
C ARG A 31 -14.75 -5.66 4.44
N LEU A 32 -14.26 -6.19 3.33
CA LEU A 32 -14.92 -6.18 2.02
C LEU A 32 -15.59 -7.54 1.66
N GLY A 33 -15.68 -8.46 2.62
CA GLY A 33 -16.22 -9.81 2.42
C GLY A 33 -15.13 -10.90 2.35
N PRO A 34 -15.52 -12.17 2.10
CA PRO A 34 -14.57 -13.28 2.05
C PRO A 34 -13.64 -13.18 0.84
N VAL A 35 -12.33 -13.11 1.08
CA VAL A 35 -11.31 -12.99 0.02
C VAL A 35 -10.09 -13.85 0.35
N THR A 36 -9.62 -14.61 -0.64
CA THR A 36 -8.41 -15.45 -0.56
C THR A 36 -7.60 -15.28 -1.85
N PRO A 37 -6.32 -14.85 -1.82
CA PRO A 37 -5.45 -14.73 -0.64
C PRO A 37 -5.54 -13.40 0.15
N GLY A 38 -6.38 -12.44 -0.26
CA GLY A 38 -6.55 -11.15 0.45
C GLY A 38 -5.32 -10.23 0.42
N THR A 39 -4.23 -10.66 -0.22
CA THR A 39 -2.98 -9.91 -0.34
C THR A 39 -3.01 -8.93 -1.52
N THR A 40 -2.49 -7.73 -1.32
CA THR A 40 -2.21 -6.74 -2.37
C THR A 40 -0.72 -6.42 -2.38
N ARG A 41 -0.12 -6.36 -3.57
CA ARG A 41 1.28 -5.96 -3.78
C ARG A 41 1.39 -4.93 -4.89
N PHE A 42 2.20 -3.89 -4.69
CA PHE A 42 2.52 -2.89 -5.70
C PHE A 42 3.89 -2.24 -5.46
N THR A 43 4.39 -1.50 -6.43
CA THR A 43 5.54 -0.60 -6.25
C THR A 43 5.10 0.86 -6.40
N THR A 44 5.57 1.74 -5.51
CA THR A 44 5.34 3.19 -5.60
C THR A 44 6.58 3.90 -6.13
N ALA A 45 6.37 4.99 -6.87
CA ALA A 45 7.43 5.85 -7.38
C ALA A 45 8.22 6.55 -6.27
N ALA A 46 7.60 6.78 -5.12
CA ALA A 46 8.24 7.38 -3.95
C ALA A 46 7.62 6.89 -2.64
N VAL A 47 8.47 6.57 -1.66
CA VAL A 47 8.03 6.34 -0.28
C VAL A 47 7.91 7.69 0.42
N THR A 48 6.68 8.13 0.65
CA THR A 48 6.39 9.41 1.32
C THR A 48 6.18 9.20 2.83
N GLY A 49 6.25 10.29 3.60
CA GLY A 49 5.91 10.26 5.02
C GLY A 49 4.43 10.00 5.28
N GLU A 50 3.55 10.42 4.36
CA GLU A 50 2.11 10.15 4.44
C GLU A 50 1.82 8.66 4.22
N LEU A 51 2.46 8.02 3.23
CA LEU A 51 2.34 6.58 2.97
C LEU A 51 2.72 5.76 4.22
N THR A 52 3.85 6.08 4.85
CA THR A 52 4.31 5.34 6.04
C THR A 52 3.42 5.61 7.25
N THR A 53 2.97 6.85 7.45
CA THR A 53 2.03 7.23 8.52
C THR A 53 0.70 6.50 8.37
N GLN A 54 0.11 6.47 7.18
CA GLN A 54 -1.13 5.73 6.92
C GLN A 54 -0.94 4.23 7.15
N ALA A 55 0.18 3.65 6.72
CA ALA A 55 0.49 2.25 6.99
C ALA A 55 0.59 1.94 8.49
N GLU A 56 1.11 2.86 9.31
CA GLU A 56 1.12 2.72 10.78
C GLU A 56 -0.28 2.80 11.38
N VAL A 57 -1.08 3.78 10.95
CA VAL A 57 -2.47 3.94 11.39
C VAL A 57 -3.27 2.69 11.07
N LEU A 58 -3.22 2.21 9.83
CA LEU A 58 -3.98 1.03 9.40
C LEU A 58 -3.59 -0.23 10.18
N ARG A 59 -2.30 -0.47 10.43
CA ARG A 59 -1.82 -1.57 11.29
C ARG A 59 -2.39 -1.51 12.71
N ARG A 60 -2.69 -0.33 13.23
CA ARG A 60 -3.24 -0.17 14.59
C ARG A 60 -4.75 -0.41 14.66
N PHE A 61 -5.48 -0.19 13.58
CA PHE A 61 -6.95 -0.28 13.57
C PHE A 61 -7.50 -1.52 12.84
N LEU A 62 -6.71 -2.16 11.98
CA LEU A 62 -7.11 -3.32 11.20
C LEU A 62 -6.17 -4.51 11.46
N PRO A 63 -6.68 -5.75 11.45
CA PRO A 63 -5.88 -6.96 11.59
C PRO A 63 -5.14 -7.28 10.27
N VAL A 64 -4.14 -6.48 9.94
CA VAL A 64 -3.37 -6.58 8.70
C VAL A 64 -1.87 -6.41 8.97
N ASP A 65 -1.07 -7.07 8.15
CA ASP A 65 0.35 -6.77 8.03
C ASP A 65 0.58 -5.87 6.81
N ILE A 66 1.25 -4.73 7.03
CA ILE A 66 1.65 -3.80 5.97
C ILE A 66 3.17 -3.64 6.01
N ARG A 67 3.84 -3.91 4.89
CA ARG A 67 5.27 -3.69 4.69
C ARG A 67 5.46 -2.65 3.60
N VAL A 68 6.27 -1.63 3.90
CA VAL A 68 6.71 -0.61 2.95
C VAL A 68 8.23 -0.65 2.95
N GLU A 69 8.82 -1.13 1.86
CA GLU A 69 10.27 -1.24 1.71
C GLU A 69 10.87 0.09 1.22
N PRO A 70 12.11 0.42 1.59
CA PRO A 70 12.78 1.65 1.12
C PRO A 70 12.86 1.77 -0.41
N GLY A 71 12.87 0.64 -1.12
CA GLY A 71 12.86 0.57 -2.59
C GLY A 71 11.48 0.80 -3.23
N GLY A 72 10.45 1.13 -2.46
CA GLY A 72 9.10 1.42 -2.97
C GLY A 72 8.18 0.21 -3.10
N ALA A 73 8.63 -1.01 -2.75
CA ALA A 73 7.75 -2.18 -2.71
C ALA A 73 6.80 -2.08 -1.50
N VAL A 74 5.51 -2.30 -1.75
CA VAL A 74 4.46 -2.29 -0.73
C VAL A 74 3.69 -3.60 -0.77
N GLU A 75 3.52 -4.23 0.39
CA GLU A 75 2.71 -5.43 0.56
C GLU A 75 1.73 -5.22 1.72
N ILE A 76 0.46 -5.53 1.46
CA ILE A 76 -0.63 -5.56 2.43
C ILE A 76 -1.22 -6.96 2.43
N ARG A 77 -1.27 -7.62 3.58
CA ARG A 77 -1.78 -8.99 3.71
C ARG A 77 -2.58 -9.18 5.00
N PRO A 78 -3.45 -10.20 5.07
CA PRO A 78 -4.03 -10.62 6.33
C PRO A 78 -2.93 -10.91 7.37
N ALA A 79 -3.18 -10.55 8.63
CA ALA A 79 -2.29 -10.83 9.76
C ALA A 79 -2.11 -12.35 9.96
#